data_AF-A0A7X1TST9-F1
#
_entry.id   AF-A0A7X1TST9-F1
#
_cell.length_a   1.000
_cell.length_b   1.000
_cell.length_c   1.000
_cell.angle_alpha   90.00
_cell.angle_beta   90.00
_cell.angle_gamma   90.00
#
_symmetry.space_group_name_H-M   'P 1'
#
loop_
_entity.id
_entity.type
_entity.pdbx_description
1 polymer ?
#
loop_
_entity_poly.entity_id
_entity_poly.type
_entity_poly.pdbx_seq_one_letter_code
_entity_poly.pdbx_strand_id
1 'polypeptide(L)'
;MAPDDRPLPPGPLLSVHPDHEATDPAPAEQGPAPTDAANRPAPPAPVPSGEGLDAEEVEALVGSGAEVVETNRHLARTEGLEPDTES
;
A
#
# COMPACT_ATOMS: atom_id res chain seq x y z
N MET A 1 -31.61 -3.04 34.80
CA MET A 1 -30.56 -3.97 34.37
C MET A 1 -29.32 -3.12 34.15
N ALA A 2 -28.41 -3.10 35.13
CA ALA A 2 -27.23 -2.24 35.07
C ALA A 2 -26.12 -2.92 34.25
N PRO A 3 -25.30 -2.18 33.49
CA PRO A 3 -24.15 -2.74 32.80
C PRO A 3 -23.11 -3.21 33.82
N ASP A 4 -22.47 -4.31 33.47
CA ASP A 4 -21.54 -5.05 34.30
C ASP A 4 -20.13 -4.46 34.13
N ASP A 5 -19.79 -3.46 34.95
CA ASP A 5 -18.51 -2.71 34.94
C ASP A 5 -17.31 -3.52 35.49
N ARG A 6 -17.31 -4.85 35.31
CA ARG A 6 -16.18 -5.67 35.75
C ARG A 6 -14.98 -5.45 34.83
N PRO A 7 -13.81 -5.10 35.37
CA PRO A 7 -12.61 -4.93 34.56
C PRO A 7 -12.27 -6.26 33.88
N LEU A 8 -12.05 -6.21 32.56
CA LEU A 8 -11.63 -7.38 31.79
C LEU A 8 -10.29 -7.89 32.34
N PRO A 9 -10.11 -9.22 32.48
CA PRO A 9 -8.84 -9.76 32.92
C PRO A 9 -7.74 -9.31 31.96
N PRO A 10 -6.55 -8.94 32.45
CA PRO A 10 -5.44 -8.57 31.59
C PRO A 10 -5.15 -9.76 30.68
N GLY A 11 -5.25 -9.53 29.37
CA GLY A 11 -4.89 -10.54 28.36
C GLY A 11 -3.46 -11.03 28.60
N PRO A 12 -3.11 -12.25 28.15
CA PRO A 12 -1.78 -12.78 28.36
C PRO A 12 -0.75 -11.78 27.80
N LEU A 13 0.09 -11.26 28.69
CA LEU A 13 1.22 -10.42 28.32
C LEU A 13 2.08 -11.24 27.37
N LEU A 14 2.26 -10.73 26.15
CA LEU A 14 3.23 -11.27 25.20
C LEU A 14 4.61 -11.11 25.82
N SER A 15 5.07 -12.14 26.52
CA SER A 15 6.45 -12.22 27.01
C SER A 15 7.36 -12.27 25.79
N VAL A 16 8.08 -11.19 25.54
CA VAL A 16 9.17 -11.18 24.57
C VAL A 16 10.19 -12.18 25.09
N HIS A 17 10.43 -13.26 24.34
CA HIS A 17 11.48 -14.21 24.70
C HIS A 17 12.80 -13.41 24.78
N PRO A 18 13.60 -13.55 25.85
CA PRO A 18 14.91 -12.90 25.89
C PRO A 18 15.69 -13.39 24.68
N ASP A 19 16.27 -12.42 23.97
CA ASP A 19 16.97 -12.60 22.69
C ASP A 19 17.70 -13.94 22.68
N HIS A 20 17.13 -14.89 21.94
CA HIS A 20 17.86 -16.08 21.55
C HIS A 20 19.14 -15.56 20.93
N GLU A 21 20.31 -15.98 21.46
CA GLU A 21 21.62 -15.55 20.98
C GLU A 21 21.54 -15.41 19.47
N ALA A 22 21.81 -14.19 18.98
CA ALA A 22 21.64 -13.84 17.57
C ALA A 22 22.42 -14.87 16.75
N THR A 23 21.69 -15.90 16.31
CA THR A 23 22.21 -16.88 15.38
C THR A 23 22.39 -16.06 14.13
N ASP A 24 23.64 -15.93 13.68
CA ASP A 24 23.95 -15.25 12.43
C ASP A 24 22.92 -15.72 11.41
N PRO A 25 22.17 -14.81 10.74
CA PRO A 25 21.14 -15.19 9.80
C PRO A 25 21.81 -15.93 8.65
N ALA A 26 21.89 -17.26 8.78
CA ALA A 26 22.41 -18.12 7.75
C ALA A 26 21.42 -18.04 6.58
N PRO A 27 21.90 -17.79 5.35
CA PRO A 27 21.04 -17.86 4.18
C PRO A 27 20.31 -19.20 4.16
N ALA A 28 18.99 -19.16 4.06
CA ALA A 28 18.22 -20.39 3.86
C ALA A 28 18.55 -20.94 2.47
N GLU A 29 19.11 -22.15 2.42
CA GLU A 29 19.32 -22.86 1.17
C GLU A 29 17.96 -23.15 0.51
N GLN A 30 17.67 -22.49 -0.61
CA GLN A 30 16.50 -22.82 -1.41
C GLN A 30 16.78 -24.13 -2.16
N GLY A 31 15.90 -25.11 -1.99
CA GLY A 31 15.97 -26.37 -2.73
C GLY A 31 15.80 -26.18 -4.24
N PRO A 32 16.00 -27.24 -5.03
CA PRO A 32 15.84 -27.18 -6.49
C PRO A 32 14.42 -26.73 -6.87
N ALA A 33 14.32 -26.01 -7.99
CA ALA A 33 13.04 -25.61 -8.55
C ALA A 33 12.14 -26.85 -8.82
N PRO A 34 10.81 -26.72 -8.67
CA PRO A 34 9.89 -27.80 -9.02
C PRO A 34 10.09 -28.26 -10.47
N THR A 35 10.09 -29.58 -10.69
CA THR A 35 10.30 -30.18 -12.02
C THR A 35 9.22 -29.79 -13.03
N ASP A 36 8.02 -29.45 -12.55
CA ASP A 36 6.86 -29.06 -13.34
C ASP A 36 6.75 -27.54 -13.56
N ALA A 37 7.69 -26.74 -13.05
CA ALA A 37 7.58 -25.27 -13.08
C ALA A 37 7.34 -24.72 -14.51
N ALA A 38 8.01 -25.29 -15.51
CA ALA A 38 7.87 -24.88 -16.91
C ALA A 38 6.55 -25.32 -17.56
N ASN A 39 5.90 -26.36 -17.02
CA ASN A 39 4.69 -26.96 -17.57
C ASN A 39 3.43 -26.57 -16.78
N ARG A 40 3.59 -25.85 -15.67
CA ARG A 40 2.47 -25.42 -14.83
C ARG A 40 1.64 -24.38 -15.59
N PRO A 41 0.33 -24.60 -15.77
CA PRO A 41 -0.53 -23.59 -16.37
C PRO A 41 -0.53 -22.33 -15.50
N ALA A 42 -0.42 -21.17 -16.15
CA ALA A 42 -0.54 -19.90 -15.46
C ALA A 42 -1.96 -19.79 -14.84
N PRO A 43 -2.09 -19.19 -13.65
CA PRO A 43 -3.40 -18.86 -13.13
C PRO A 43 -4.12 -17.90 -14.10
N PRO A 44 -5.46 -17.95 -14.17
CA PRO A 44 -6.19 -17.01 -15.01
C PRO A 44 -5.91 -15.58 -14.54
N ALA A 45 -5.44 -14.74 -15.46
CA ALA A 45 -5.33 -13.31 -15.21
C ALA A 45 -6.74 -12.69 -15.25
N PRO A 46 -7.07 -11.77 -14.33
CA PRO A 46 -8.29 -11.00 -14.46
C PRO A 46 -8.24 -10.21 -15.77
N VAL A 47 -9.29 -10.34 -16.58
CA VAL A 47 -9.45 -9.53 -17.79
C VAL A 47 -10.01 -8.17 -17.34
N PRO A 48 -9.39 -7.05 -17.74
CA PRO A 48 -9.96 -5.74 -17.43
C PRO A 48 -11.37 -5.63 -18.04
N SER A 49 -12.30 -5.02 -17.30
CA SER A 49 -13.70 -4.88 -17.72
C SER A 49 -13.85 -4.12 -19.05
N GLY A 50 -12.87 -3.29 -19.41
CA GLY A 50 -12.93 -2.39 -20.57
C GLY A 50 -13.82 -1.16 -20.32
N GLU A 51 -14.51 -1.12 -19.20
CA GLU A 51 -15.19 0.08 -18.71
C GLU A 51 -14.13 1.07 -18.21
N GLY A 52 -14.24 2.31 -18.68
CA GLY A 52 -13.38 3.40 -18.20
C GLY A 52 -13.76 3.77 -16.77
N LEU A 53 -12.78 4.28 -16.02
CA LEU A 53 -13.04 4.87 -14.71
C LEU A 53 -13.81 6.18 -14.88
N ASP A 54 -14.78 6.42 -14.00
CA ASP A 54 -15.41 7.73 -13.92
C ASP A 54 -14.47 8.76 -13.26
N ALA A 55 -14.89 10.03 -13.24
CA ALA A 55 -14.06 11.11 -12.72
C ALA A 55 -13.76 10.97 -11.22
N GLU A 56 -14.71 10.43 -10.45
CA GLU A 56 -14.59 10.24 -9.00
C GLU A 56 -13.63 9.09 -8.70
N GLU A 57 -13.68 8.00 -9.48
CA GLU A 57 -12.77 6.87 -9.40
C GLU A 57 -11.34 7.25 -9.80
N VAL A 58 -11.17 8.10 -10.83
CA VAL A 58 -9.87 8.65 -11.19
C VAL A 58 -9.32 9.54 -10.09
N GLU A 59 -10.15 10.40 -9.50
CA GLU A 59 -9.73 11.26 -8.38
C GLU A 59 -9.36 10.44 -7.15
N ALA A 60 -10.08 9.37 -6.84
CA ALA A 60 -9.74 8.45 -5.75
C ALA A 60 -8.40 7.74 -5.97
N LEU A 61 -8.08 7.39 -7.22
CA LEU A 61 -6.85 6.65 -7.56
C LEU A 61 -5.61 7.57 -7.60
N VAL A 62 -5.75 8.77 -8.16
CA VAL A 62 -4.64 9.72 -8.36
C VAL A 62 -4.50 10.70 -7.17
N GLY A 63 -5.53 10.79 -6.33
CA GLY A 63 -5.67 11.78 -5.27
C GLY A 63 -6.22 13.11 -5.80
N SER A 64 -6.90 13.87 -4.92
CA SER A 64 -7.37 15.21 -5.26
C SER A 64 -6.16 16.10 -5.55
N GLY A 65 -5.90 16.37 -6.83
CA GLY A 65 -4.73 17.11 -7.29
C GLY A 65 -4.66 18.58 -6.84
N ALA A 66 -5.58 19.04 -5.98
CA ALA A 66 -5.68 20.42 -5.52
C ALA A 66 -4.36 20.95 -4.91
N GLU A 67 -3.70 20.16 -4.06
CA GLU A 67 -2.43 20.57 -3.44
C GLU A 67 -1.27 20.61 -4.45
N VAL A 68 -1.26 19.66 -5.40
CA VAL A 68 -0.26 19.58 -6.47
C VAL A 68 -0.43 20.73 -7.46
N VAL A 69 -1.68 21.07 -7.79
CA VAL A 69 -2.02 22.20 -8.66
C VAL A 69 -1.57 23.52 -8.04
N GLU A 70 -1.84 23.74 -6.75
CA GLU A 70 -1.44 24.98 -6.09
C GLU A 70 0.09 25.09 -5.93
N THR A 71 0.75 23.98 -5.58
CA THR A 71 2.22 23.93 -5.51
C THR A 71 2.85 24.22 -6.86
N ASN A 72 2.34 23.63 -7.94
CA ASN A 72 2.83 23.86 -9.30
C ASN A 72 2.55 25.30 -9.76
N ARG A 73 1.40 25.88 -9.41
CA ARG A 73 1.08 27.28 -9.71
C ARG A 73 2.04 28.22 -8.99
N HIS A 74 2.38 27.94 -7.74
CA HIS A 74 3.36 28.71 -6.97
C HIS A 74 4.78 28.62 -7.58
N LEU A 75 5.21 27.43 -7.98
CA LEU A 75 6.48 27.23 -8.66
C LEU A 75 6.52 27.99 -9.99
N ALA A 76 5.48 27.87 -10.82
CA ALA A 76 5.38 28.58 -12.11
C ALA A 76 5.52 30.09 -11.95
N ARG A 77 4.85 30.69 -10.95
CA ARG A 77 5.00 32.13 -10.64
C ARG A 77 6.42 32.49 -10.21
N THR A 78 7.08 31.62 -9.45
CA THR A 78 8.48 31.81 -9.02
C THR A 78 9.44 31.76 -10.21
N GLU A 79 9.13 30.95 -11.22
CA GLU A 79 9.88 30.84 -12.47
C GLU A 79 9.51 31.93 -13.50
N GLY A 80 8.60 32.84 -13.15
CA GLY A 80 8.16 33.93 -14.03
C GLY A 80 7.21 33.49 -15.14
N LEU A 81 6.65 32.28 -15.04
CA LEU A 81 5.56 31.80 -15.89
C LEU A 81 4.23 32.32 -15.36
N GLU A 82 3.30 32.60 -16.28
CA GLU A 82 1.93 33.02 -15.93
C GLU A 82 0.96 31.84 -16.08
N PRO A 83 0.71 31.08 -15.00
CA PRO A 83 -0.05 29.83 -15.04
C PRO A 83 -1.55 30.03 -15.26
N ASP A 84 -2.04 31.26 -15.14
CA ASP A 84 -3.45 31.63 -15.20
C ASP A 84 -3.78 32.42 -16.49
N THR A 85 -2.94 32.30 -17.54
CA THR A 85 -3.23 32.86 -18.87
C THR A 85 -4.36 32.07 -19.53
N GLU A 86 -5.53 32.70 -19.66
CA GLU A 86 -6.76 32.06 -20.18
C GLU A 86 -6.68 31.70 -21.67
N SER A 87 -7.48 30.67 -22.02
CA SER A 87 -8.17 30.56 -23.32
C SER A 87 -9.60 31.07 -23.19
#